data_AF-A0A2W4SK97-F1
#
_entry.id   AF-A0A2W4SK97-F1
#
_cell.length_a   1.000
_cell.length_b   1.000
_cell.length_c   1.000
_cell.angle_alpha   90.00
_cell.angle_beta   90.00
_cell.angle_gamma   90.00
#
_symmetry.space_group_name_H-M   'P 1'
#
loop_
_entity.id
_entity.type
_entity.pdbx_description
1 polymer ?
#
loop_
_entity_poly.entity_id
_entity_poly.type
_entity_poly.pdbx_seq_one_letter_code
_entity_poly.pdbx_strand_id
1 'polypeptide(L)'
;MATQRYTVTPHPIETLLTWVKTGEIAIPEIFIRVNSAGAELSQADFAMSKIASNETYGGNTLRKAIDYFCHLSVAPHFYEKIKENDKDFAATEFFQKMSWLKNENDDIYDPSYTDMLRVAFTSEFKRGKLADLVALLSGRNFETKQFEDTIAEESFKRLKSGVVNFTNETNFKKFVMIIRSAGFIDSSLIGSQNALNFAYILYLTLRSHKMPLSDIEKAVRKWFVVSVLTGRYSGSPESSFDYDIRQIHEQGFDAYGSAVFAGEMSDAYWNSLLPQEMNTSSSISPYFRVFRAAQVKLGDHGFLSRDITVLDLILNKSDLHHIYPRNHLKKQGLSRGRYNQIANYVITQSEINIGIGDKAPILYFNDLLIQCNGGIKKYGGIEKIDDLKANLKQHCIPEEILTSNGMDYEDFLEERRKLMAVKLKTYFHAL
;
A
#
# COMPACT_ATOMS: atom_id res chain seq x y z
N MET A 1 2.34 9.92 46.80
CA MET A 1 0.92 10.29 46.61
C MET A 1 0.66 10.35 45.11
N ALA A 2 -0.16 9.43 44.60
CA ALA A 2 -0.50 9.38 43.18
C ALA A 2 -1.50 10.50 42.85
N THR A 3 -1.13 11.38 41.93
CA THR A 3 -1.98 12.46 41.43
C THR A 3 -3.06 11.83 40.55
N GLN A 4 -4.32 11.95 40.99
CA GLN A 4 -5.50 11.53 40.24
C GLN A 4 -5.55 12.31 38.93
N ARG A 5 -5.22 11.67 37.80
CA ARG A 5 -5.49 12.20 36.47
C ARG A 5 -6.89 11.72 36.09
N TYR A 6 -7.74 12.68 35.71
CA TYR A 6 -9.11 12.55 35.18
C TYR A 6 -10.24 12.57 36.22
N THR A 7 -11.19 13.48 35.97
CA THR A 7 -12.49 13.58 36.60
C THR A 7 -13.51 13.14 35.56
N VAL A 8 -14.22 12.04 35.82
CA VAL A 8 -15.41 11.66 35.05
C VAL A 8 -16.57 12.48 35.61
N THR A 9 -17.35 13.13 34.75
CA THR A 9 -18.65 13.71 35.15
C THR A 9 -19.74 12.69 34.79
N PRO A 10 -20.12 11.78 35.70
CA PRO A 10 -21.19 10.84 35.43
C PRO A 10 -22.52 11.60 35.32
N HIS A 11 -23.20 11.43 34.20
CA HIS A 11 -24.59 11.88 34.05
C HIS A 11 -25.53 10.69 34.36
N PRO A 12 -26.63 10.92 35.11
CA PRO A 12 -27.67 9.91 35.27
C PRO A 12 -28.23 9.44 33.92
N ILE A 13 -28.63 8.17 33.84
CA ILE A 13 -29.21 7.58 32.63
C ILE A 13 -30.47 8.35 32.21
N GLU A 14 -31.25 8.85 33.18
CA GLU A 14 -32.44 9.66 32.91
C GLU A 14 -32.10 10.97 32.18
N THR A 15 -30.96 11.58 32.49
CA THR A 15 -30.49 12.82 31.83
C THR A 15 -30.10 12.54 30.38
N LEU A 16 -29.38 11.45 30.14
CA LEU A 16 -29.00 11.02 28.78
C LEU A 16 -30.24 10.70 27.94
N LEU A 17 -31.20 9.97 28.51
CA LEU A 17 -32.47 9.66 27.85
C LEU A 17 -33.30 10.90 27.54
N THR A 18 -33.22 11.93 28.38
CA THR A 18 -33.92 13.20 28.14
C THR A 18 -33.34 13.91 26.93
N TRP A 19 -32.00 14.04 26.81
CA TRP A 19 -31.35 14.65 25.65
C TRP A 19 -31.64 13.93 24.32
N VAL A 20 -31.76 12.60 24.34
CA VAL A 20 -32.18 11.81 23.17
C VAL A 20 -33.63 12.08 22.81
N LYS A 21 -34.52 12.11 23.81
CA LYS A 21 -35.96 12.32 23.59
C LYS A 21 -36.31 13.75 23.18
N THR A 22 -35.55 14.74 23.63
CA THR A 22 -35.73 16.15 23.26
C THR A 22 -35.06 16.52 21.94
N GLY A 23 -34.27 15.62 21.35
CA GLY A 23 -33.53 15.88 20.11
C GLY A 23 -32.35 16.83 20.29
N GLU A 24 -31.95 17.12 21.53
CA GLU A 24 -30.82 18.01 21.85
C GLU A 24 -29.47 17.39 21.49
N ILE A 25 -29.38 16.05 21.49
CA ILE A 25 -28.15 15.29 21.17
C ILE A 25 -28.52 14.01 20.41
N ALA A 26 -27.84 13.74 19.29
CA ALA A 26 -28.04 12.49 18.54
C ALA A 26 -27.34 11.31 19.27
N ILE A 27 -27.88 10.10 19.21
CA ILE A 27 -27.25 8.90 19.83
C ILE A 27 -25.74 8.76 19.52
N PRO A 28 -25.25 9.04 18.30
CA PRO A 28 -23.80 9.04 18.01
C PRO A 28 -22.99 10.05 18.84
N GLU A 29 -23.56 11.19 19.25
CA GLU A 29 -22.91 12.20 20.10
C GLU A 29 -22.87 11.76 21.58
N ILE A 30 -23.76 10.87 22.01
CA ILE A 30 -23.67 10.22 23.33
C ILE A 30 -22.49 9.26 23.38
N PHE A 31 -22.23 8.52 22.28
CA PHE A 31 -21.05 7.68 22.16
C PHE A 31 -19.73 8.48 22.27
N ILE A 32 -19.70 9.73 21.78
CA ILE A 32 -18.55 10.65 21.97
C ILE A 32 -18.29 10.93 23.45
N ARG A 33 -19.36 11.18 24.23
CA ARG A 33 -19.23 11.54 25.67
C ARG A 33 -18.97 10.34 26.58
N VAL A 34 -19.35 9.14 26.16
CA VAL A 34 -19.27 7.90 26.96
C VAL A 34 -17.97 7.11 26.71
N ASN A 35 -17.14 7.50 25.74
CA ASN A 35 -15.93 6.75 25.41
C ASN A 35 -14.88 6.84 26.54
N SER A 36 -14.87 5.82 27.41
CA SER A 36 -14.02 5.70 28.60
C SER A 36 -12.57 5.27 28.29
N ALA A 37 -12.22 5.08 27.02
CA ALA A 37 -10.90 4.63 26.56
C ALA A 37 -10.04 5.71 25.87
N GLY A 38 -10.54 6.96 25.75
CA GLY A 38 -9.72 8.11 25.32
C GLY A 38 -9.36 8.17 23.82
N ALA A 39 -9.90 7.32 22.96
CA ALA A 39 -9.77 7.44 21.51
C ALA A 39 -10.95 8.24 20.93
N GLU A 40 -10.68 9.36 20.28
CA GLU A 40 -11.71 10.08 19.51
C GLU A 40 -12.21 9.18 18.37
N LEU A 41 -13.55 9.13 18.18
CA LEU A 41 -14.16 8.39 17.08
C LEU A 41 -13.73 9.01 15.74
N SER A 42 -13.28 8.18 14.81
CA SER A 42 -12.95 8.63 13.46
C SER A 42 -14.22 8.91 12.65
N GLN A 43 -14.10 9.67 11.56
CA GLN A 43 -15.22 9.88 10.63
C GLN A 43 -15.75 8.56 10.02
N ALA A 44 -14.88 7.55 9.89
CA ALA A 44 -15.30 6.22 9.48
C ALA A 44 -16.21 5.56 10.54
N ASP A 45 -15.92 5.73 11.83
CA ASP A 45 -16.74 5.18 12.93
C ASP A 45 -18.12 5.85 12.98
N PHE A 46 -18.17 7.17 12.76
CA PHE A 46 -19.43 7.89 12.62
C PHE A 46 -20.24 7.41 11.42
N ALA A 47 -19.60 7.22 10.27
CA ALA A 47 -20.26 6.68 9.08
C ALA A 47 -20.81 5.27 9.36
N MET A 48 -19.98 4.38 9.92
CA MET A 48 -20.37 3.02 10.28
C MET A 48 -21.51 2.98 11.32
N SER A 49 -21.56 3.94 12.25
CA SER A 49 -22.66 4.09 13.21
C SER A 49 -23.95 4.56 12.53
N LYS A 50 -23.86 5.53 11.62
CA LYS A 50 -25.00 6.01 10.83
C LYS A 50 -25.57 4.93 9.93
N ILE A 51 -24.71 4.18 9.27
CA ILE A 51 -25.10 3.02 8.46
C ILE A 51 -25.85 2.01 9.32
N ALA A 52 -25.29 1.63 10.48
CA ALA A 52 -25.93 0.64 11.36
C ALA A 52 -27.30 1.09 11.89
N SER A 53 -27.47 2.39 12.19
CA SER A 53 -28.71 2.93 12.76
C SER A 53 -29.88 3.05 11.78
N ASN A 54 -29.64 2.90 10.48
CA ASN A 54 -30.67 3.07 9.46
C ASN A 54 -31.23 1.71 9.02
N GLU A 55 -32.41 1.35 9.51
CA GLU A 55 -33.11 0.13 9.07
C GLU A 55 -33.96 0.36 7.81
N THR A 56 -34.46 1.58 7.62
CA THR A 56 -35.32 1.98 6.48
C THR A 56 -34.69 1.67 5.12
N TYR A 57 -33.40 1.95 4.96
CA TYR A 57 -32.65 1.75 3.71
C TYR A 57 -31.72 0.54 3.76
N GLY A 58 -31.93 -0.37 4.72
CA GLY A 58 -31.14 -1.59 4.89
C GLY A 58 -29.69 -1.36 5.34
N GLY A 59 -29.44 -0.25 6.04
CA GLY A 59 -28.12 0.12 6.56
C GLY A 59 -27.57 -0.89 7.56
N ASN A 60 -28.41 -1.47 8.43
CA ASN A 60 -28.01 -2.58 9.33
C ASN A 60 -27.40 -3.78 8.58
N THR A 61 -27.97 -4.14 7.43
CA THR A 61 -27.47 -5.23 6.57
C THR A 61 -26.22 -4.80 5.82
N LEU A 62 -26.17 -3.56 5.34
CA LEU A 62 -24.99 -2.99 4.68
C LEU A 62 -23.78 -2.93 5.63
N ARG A 63 -24.00 -2.56 6.90
CA ARG A 63 -23.00 -2.58 7.96
C ARG A 63 -22.38 -3.96 8.11
N LYS A 64 -23.21 -4.99 8.26
CA LYS A 64 -22.77 -6.39 8.33
C LYS A 64 -21.98 -6.81 7.10
N ALA A 65 -22.41 -6.40 5.90
CA ALA A 65 -21.70 -6.69 4.67
C ALA A 65 -20.28 -6.12 4.66
N ILE A 66 -20.10 -4.87 5.12
CA ILE A 66 -18.79 -4.24 5.24
C ILE A 66 -17.92 -5.00 6.27
N ASP A 67 -18.43 -5.21 7.47
CA ASP A 67 -17.68 -5.86 8.56
C ASP A 67 -17.30 -7.31 8.21
N TYR A 68 -18.24 -8.09 7.66
CA TYR A 68 -17.99 -9.47 7.28
C TYR A 68 -17.05 -9.60 6.09
N PHE A 69 -17.12 -8.73 5.08
CA PHE A 69 -16.14 -8.76 4.00
C PHE A 69 -14.73 -8.52 4.53
N CYS A 70 -14.52 -7.44 5.29
CA CYS A 70 -13.21 -7.09 5.86
C CYS A 70 -12.69 -8.18 6.80
N HIS A 71 -13.58 -8.84 7.55
CA HIS A 71 -13.17 -9.97 8.37
C HIS A 71 -12.79 -11.20 7.54
N LEU A 72 -13.58 -11.53 6.52
CA LEU A 72 -13.36 -12.70 5.67
C LEU A 72 -12.16 -12.56 4.74
N SER A 73 -11.74 -11.35 4.37
CA SER A 73 -10.51 -11.16 3.57
C SER A 73 -9.27 -11.63 4.33
N VAL A 74 -9.25 -11.46 5.66
CA VAL A 74 -8.14 -11.88 6.53
C VAL A 74 -8.37 -13.26 7.16
N ALA A 75 -9.64 -13.62 7.43
CA ALA A 75 -10.04 -14.86 8.07
C ALA A 75 -11.10 -15.65 7.25
N PRO A 76 -10.75 -16.18 6.07
CA PRO A 76 -11.64 -16.98 5.21
C PRO A 76 -12.39 -18.10 5.92
N HIS A 77 -11.75 -18.75 6.89
CA HIS A 77 -12.31 -19.84 7.69
C HIS A 77 -13.52 -19.43 8.55
N PHE A 78 -13.78 -18.13 8.72
CA PHE A 78 -14.94 -17.62 9.43
C PHE A 78 -16.24 -17.67 8.60
N TYR A 79 -16.16 -18.01 7.31
CA TYR A 79 -17.29 -18.07 6.40
C TYR A 79 -18.43 -18.98 6.90
N GLU A 80 -18.10 -20.22 7.29
CA GLU A 80 -19.11 -21.16 7.81
C GLU A 80 -19.68 -20.70 9.16
N LYS A 81 -18.86 -20.03 10.00
CA LYS A 81 -19.35 -19.47 11.27
C LYS A 81 -20.39 -18.37 11.06
N ILE A 82 -20.22 -17.51 10.05
CA ILE A 82 -21.22 -16.48 9.73
C ILE A 82 -22.50 -17.16 9.23
N LYS A 83 -22.36 -18.14 8.34
CA LYS A 83 -23.50 -18.89 7.78
C LYS A 83 -24.35 -19.59 8.83
N GLU A 84 -23.70 -20.15 9.86
CA GLU A 84 -24.38 -20.87 10.95
C GLU A 84 -25.02 -19.93 11.98
N ASN A 85 -24.33 -18.83 12.33
CA ASN A 85 -24.71 -17.96 13.45
C ASN A 85 -25.53 -16.72 13.05
N ASP A 86 -25.44 -16.25 11.79
CA ASP A 86 -26.20 -15.11 11.27
C ASP A 86 -26.99 -15.52 10.02
N LYS A 87 -28.04 -16.32 10.24
CA LYS A 87 -28.88 -16.89 9.18
C LYS A 87 -29.57 -15.82 8.34
N ASP A 88 -29.95 -14.71 8.97
CA ASP A 88 -30.60 -13.60 8.29
C ASP A 88 -29.64 -12.94 7.31
N PHE A 89 -28.40 -12.67 7.71
CA PHE A 89 -27.37 -12.15 6.80
C PHE A 89 -26.99 -13.18 5.74
N ALA A 90 -26.89 -14.46 6.10
CA ALA A 90 -26.53 -15.53 5.17
C ALA A 90 -27.53 -15.69 4.01
N ALA A 91 -28.80 -15.32 4.23
CA ALA A 91 -29.84 -15.31 3.21
C ALA A 91 -29.74 -14.10 2.25
N THR A 92 -28.92 -13.09 2.56
CA THR A 92 -28.82 -11.86 1.74
C THR A 92 -27.97 -12.07 0.49
N GLU A 93 -28.24 -11.24 -0.53
CA GLU A 93 -27.42 -11.18 -1.75
C GLU A 93 -25.95 -10.85 -1.46
N PHE A 94 -25.66 -10.08 -0.41
CA PHE A 94 -24.29 -9.75 -0.02
C PHE A 94 -23.50 -11.01 0.34
N PHE A 95 -24.04 -11.85 1.22
CA PHE A 95 -23.34 -13.07 1.63
C PHE A 95 -23.11 -14.03 0.46
N GLN A 96 -24.09 -14.17 -0.43
CA GLN A 96 -23.95 -15.01 -1.64
C GLN A 96 -22.83 -14.50 -2.56
N LYS A 97 -22.77 -13.18 -2.78
CA LYS A 97 -21.71 -12.53 -3.59
C LYS A 97 -20.33 -12.58 -2.93
N MET A 98 -20.25 -12.80 -1.62
CA MET A 98 -19.01 -12.93 -0.85
C MET A 98 -18.53 -14.39 -0.71
N SER A 99 -19.25 -15.35 -1.29
CA SER A 99 -18.94 -16.78 -1.17
C SER A 99 -17.55 -17.20 -1.66
N TRP A 100 -16.92 -16.40 -2.53
CA TRP A 100 -15.57 -16.62 -3.00
C TRP A 100 -14.50 -16.40 -1.91
N LEU A 101 -14.78 -15.57 -0.89
CA LEU A 101 -13.82 -15.24 0.17
C LEU A 101 -13.43 -16.45 1.02
N LYS A 102 -14.25 -17.50 1.07
CA LYS A 102 -13.92 -18.74 1.78
C LYS A 102 -12.66 -19.44 1.24
N ASN A 103 -12.29 -19.15 -0.01
CA ASN A 103 -11.13 -19.68 -0.70
C ASN A 103 -10.04 -18.61 -0.92
N GLU A 104 -10.22 -17.40 -0.37
CA GLU A 104 -9.24 -16.34 -0.52
C GLU A 104 -7.98 -16.66 0.29
N ASN A 105 -6.81 -16.38 -0.28
CA ASN A 105 -5.51 -16.64 0.36
C ASN A 105 -4.46 -15.58 0.01
N ASP A 106 -4.88 -14.51 -0.65
CA ASP A 106 -4.03 -13.39 -1.05
C ASP A 106 -4.02 -12.34 0.05
N ASP A 107 -2.86 -11.76 0.35
CA ASP A 107 -2.66 -10.76 1.41
C ASP A 107 -2.19 -9.40 0.87
N ILE A 108 -2.20 -9.22 -0.46
CA ILE A 108 -1.78 -7.96 -1.09
C ILE A 108 -2.69 -6.80 -0.70
N TYR A 109 -3.98 -7.07 -0.48
CA TYR A 109 -4.93 -6.05 -0.08
C TYR A 109 -5.95 -6.59 0.93
N ASP A 110 -5.65 -6.40 2.20
CA ASP A 110 -6.56 -6.68 3.32
C ASP A 110 -7.19 -5.38 3.85
N PRO A 111 -8.39 -5.00 3.39
CA PRO A 111 -9.00 -3.74 3.77
C PRO A 111 -9.65 -3.79 5.15
N SER A 112 -9.43 -2.74 5.96
CA SER A 112 -10.31 -2.44 7.09
C SER A 112 -11.66 -1.85 6.61
N TYR A 113 -12.65 -1.72 7.49
CA TYR A 113 -13.88 -1.01 7.13
C TYR A 113 -13.63 0.45 6.75
N THR A 114 -12.60 1.09 7.32
CA THR A 114 -12.22 2.46 6.95
C THR A 114 -11.71 2.51 5.52
N ASP A 115 -10.90 1.52 5.13
CA ASP A 115 -10.39 1.39 3.75
C ASP A 115 -11.54 1.13 2.77
N MET A 116 -12.41 0.17 3.08
CA MET A 116 -13.58 -0.11 2.25
C MET A 116 -14.48 1.13 2.10
N LEU A 117 -14.79 1.83 3.19
CA LEU A 117 -15.59 3.05 3.13
C LEU A 117 -14.92 4.12 2.28
N ARG A 118 -13.61 4.35 2.42
CA ARG A 118 -12.88 5.28 1.57
C ARG A 118 -13.03 4.92 0.10
N VAL A 119 -12.84 3.65 -0.26
CA VAL A 119 -12.92 3.24 -1.67
C VAL A 119 -14.33 3.31 -2.21
N ALA A 120 -15.29 2.71 -1.53
CA ALA A 120 -16.69 2.67 -1.94
C ALA A 120 -17.30 4.08 -2.01
N PHE A 121 -17.00 4.93 -1.03
CA PHE A 121 -17.47 6.32 -1.03
C PHE A 121 -16.81 7.13 -2.14
N THR A 122 -15.47 7.11 -2.25
CA THR A 122 -14.78 8.02 -3.17
C THR A 122 -15.10 7.70 -4.63
N SER A 123 -15.16 6.42 -5.00
CA SER A 123 -15.46 5.99 -6.37
C SER A 123 -16.90 6.28 -6.80
N GLU A 124 -17.88 6.26 -5.88
CA GLU A 124 -19.30 6.48 -6.21
C GLU A 124 -19.74 7.95 -6.01
N PHE A 125 -19.15 8.67 -5.04
CA PHE A 125 -19.60 10.00 -4.64
C PHE A 125 -18.77 11.14 -5.22
N LYS A 126 -17.63 10.85 -5.83
CA LYS A 126 -16.68 11.86 -6.35
C LYS A 126 -16.17 12.79 -5.24
N ARG A 127 -16.04 12.25 -4.02
CA ARG A 127 -15.66 12.95 -2.79
C ARG A 127 -14.77 12.09 -1.93
N GLY A 128 -13.75 12.67 -1.31
CA GLY A 128 -12.77 11.91 -0.52
C GLY A 128 -12.88 12.06 1.01
N LYS A 129 -13.70 13.00 1.49
CA LYS A 129 -13.83 13.31 2.93
C LYS A 129 -14.93 12.49 3.57
N LEU A 130 -14.60 11.65 4.55
CA LEU A 130 -15.60 10.78 5.19
C LEU A 130 -16.65 11.55 5.97
N ALA A 131 -16.34 12.77 6.42
CA ALA A 131 -17.33 13.68 7.01
C ALA A 131 -18.47 14.02 6.03
N ASP A 132 -18.18 14.11 4.72
CA ASP A 132 -19.21 14.31 3.70
C ASP A 132 -20.12 13.08 3.59
N LEU A 133 -19.58 11.87 3.72
CA LEU A 133 -20.37 10.63 3.76
C LEU A 133 -21.34 10.65 4.95
N VAL A 134 -20.86 11.01 6.14
CA VAL A 134 -21.71 11.12 7.36
C VAL A 134 -22.86 12.10 7.15
N ALA A 135 -22.56 13.26 6.55
CA ALA A 135 -23.56 14.28 6.25
C ALA A 135 -24.60 13.78 5.24
N LEU A 136 -24.16 13.16 4.15
CA LEU A 136 -25.01 12.63 3.09
C LEU A 136 -25.93 11.50 3.60
N LEU A 137 -25.39 10.55 4.35
CA LEU A 137 -26.19 9.49 4.98
C LEU A 137 -27.20 10.01 6.01
N SER A 138 -26.95 11.21 6.56
CA SER A 138 -27.91 11.88 7.44
C SER A 138 -28.98 12.64 6.66
N GLY A 139 -28.91 12.71 5.32
CA GLY A 139 -29.82 13.43 4.45
C GLY A 139 -29.44 14.89 4.22
N ARG A 140 -28.22 15.32 4.57
CA ARG A 140 -27.83 16.73 4.46
C ARG A 140 -27.67 17.14 3.00
N ASN A 141 -28.49 18.10 2.58
CA ASN A 141 -28.29 18.84 1.34
C ASN A 141 -27.18 19.87 1.53
N PHE A 142 -26.13 19.85 0.70
CA PHE A 142 -25.02 20.79 0.82
C PHE A 142 -25.36 22.20 0.30
N GLU A 143 -26.34 22.33 -0.58
CA GLU A 143 -26.79 23.61 -1.14
C GLU A 143 -27.78 24.30 -0.19
N THR A 144 -28.87 23.60 0.17
CA THR A 144 -29.95 24.15 1.01
C THR A 144 -29.60 24.12 2.50
N LYS A 145 -28.61 23.30 2.89
CA LYS A 145 -28.24 23.00 4.28
C LYS A 145 -29.35 22.34 5.09
N GLN A 146 -30.41 21.87 4.45
CA GLN A 146 -31.52 21.14 5.08
C GLN A 146 -31.28 19.63 5.09
N PHE A 147 -32.04 18.92 5.92
CA PHE A 147 -32.08 17.47 5.93
C PHE A 147 -33.27 16.96 5.12
N GLU A 148 -32.99 16.16 4.11
CA GLU A 148 -33.94 15.65 3.13
C GLU A 148 -33.83 14.13 3.08
N ASP A 149 -34.96 13.45 3.30
CA ASP A 149 -35.02 11.98 3.34
C ASP A 149 -34.64 11.35 1.98
N THR A 150 -34.97 12.02 0.88
CA THR A 150 -34.58 11.64 -0.48
C THR A 150 -33.05 11.61 -0.67
N ILE A 151 -32.31 12.52 -0.03
CA ILE A 151 -30.84 12.52 -0.07
C ILE A 151 -30.29 11.35 0.72
N ALA A 152 -30.88 11.02 1.87
CA ALA A 152 -30.49 9.86 2.64
C ALA A 152 -30.71 8.57 1.84
N GLU A 153 -31.90 8.41 1.24
CA GLU A 153 -32.24 7.26 0.39
C GLU A 153 -31.25 7.09 -0.77
N GLU A 154 -30.99 8.17 -1.53
CA GLU A 154 -30.03 8.13 -2.64
C GLU A 154 -28.62 7.79 -2.15
N SER A 155 -28.21 8.35 -1.01
CA SER A 155 -26.89 8.12 -0.43
C SER A 155 -26.71 6.66 -0.02
N PHE A 156 -27.70 6.04 0.63
CA PHE A 156 -27.65 4.62 0.97
C PHE A 156 -27.62 3.73 -0.28
N LYS A 157 -28.40 4.08 -1.31
CA LYS A 157 -28.40 3.36 -2.59
C LYS A 157 -27.03 3.40 -3.28
N ARG A 158 -26.40 4.57 -3.33
CA ARG A 158 -25.06 4.76 -3.92
C ARG A 158 -23.97 4.08 -3.11
N LEU A 159 -24.01 4.19 -1.79
CA LEU A 159 -23.06 3.50 -0.92
C LEU A 159 -23.17 1.97 -1.07
N LYS A 160 -24.39 1.44 -1.15
CA LYS A 160 -24.63 0.02 -1.44
C LYS A 160 -24.01 -0.39 -2.78
N SER A 161 -24.17 0.43 -3.83
CA SER A 161 -23.50 0.21 -5.13
C SER A 161 -21.97 0.14 -4.97
N GLY A 162 -21.38 1.10 -4.26
CA GLY A 162 -19.95 1.15 -4.00
C GLY A 162 -19.43 -0.09 -3.27
N VAL A 163 -20.13 -0.53 -2.22
CA VAL A 163 -19.77 -1.76 -1.48
C VAL A 163 -19.91 -2.99 -2.37
N VAL A 164 -20.95 -3.10 -3.19
CA VAL A 164 -21.09 -4.21 -4.15
C VAL A 164 -19.97 -4.20 -5.19
N ASN A 165 -19.59 -3.02 -5.69
CA ASN A 165 -18.51 -2.88 -6.67
C ASN A 165 -17.14 -3.21 -6.07
N PHE A 166 -16.90 -2.79 -4.82
CA PHE A 166 -15.69 -3.10 -4.06
C PHE A 166 -15.53 -4.60 -3.81
N THR A 167 -16.61 -5.24 -3.37
CA THR A 167 -16.61 -6.65 -2.92
C THR A 167 -16.78 -7.65 -4.06
N ASN A 168 -17.02 -7.16 -5.28
CA ASN A 168 -17.14 -7.98 -6.47
C ASN A 168 -15.83 -8.73 -6.75
N GLU A 169 -15.91 -10.06 -6.80
CA GLU A 169 -14.76 -10.96 -7.00
C GLU A 169 -13.89 -10.56 -8.20
N THR A 170 -14.53 -10.28 -9.34
CA THR A 170 -13.81 -9.94 -10.57
C THR A 170 -13.09 -8.60 -10.43
N ASN A 171 -13.71 -7.60 -9.81
CA ASN A 171 -13.07 -6.32 -9.58
C ASN A 171 -11.89 -6.44 -8.62
N PHE A 172 -12.11 -7.08 -7.48
CA PHE A 172 -11.11 -7.23 -6.43
C PHE A 172 -9.91 -8.04 -6.92
N LYS A 173 -10.13 -9.24 -7.49
CA LYS A 173 -9.04 -10.10 -7.98
C LYS A 173 -8.28 -9.46 -9.13
N LYS A 174 -8.95 -8.80 -10.08
CA LYS A 174 -8.25 -8.07 -11.16
C LYS A 174 -7.43 -6.91 -10.62
N PHE A 175 -7.94 -6.15 -9.66
CA PHE A 175 -7.18 -5.09 -9.02
C PHE A 175 -5.89 -5.63 -8.36
N VAL A 176 -6.00 -6.67 -7.54
CA VAL A 176 -4.85 -7.33 -6.92
C VAL A 176 -3.87 -7.85 -7.97
N MET A 177 -4.35 -8.47 -9.04
CA MET A 177 -3.51 -8.90 -10.17
C MET A 177 -2.77 -7.74 -10.84
N ILE A 178 -3.39 -6.56 -10.97
CA ILE A 178 -2.74 -5.36 -11.53
C ILE A 178 -1.58 -4.93 -10.65
N ILE A 179 -1.79 -4.84 -9.33
CA ILE A 179 -0.76 -4.48 -8.35
C ILE A 179 0.39 -5.51 -8.39
N ARG A 180 0.07 -6.80 -8.41
CA ARG A 180 1.05 -7.88 -8.58
C ARG A 180 1.84 -7.74 -9.89
N SER A 181 1.16 -7.40 -10.99
CA SER A 181 1.78 -7.21 -12.30
C SER A 181 2.71 -5.99 -12.36
N ALA A 182 2.65 -5.08 -11.39
CA ALA A 182 3.64 -4.01 -11.21
C ALA A 182 4.86 -4.47 -10.39
N GLY A 183 4.90 -5.71 -9.90
CA GLY A 183 6.00 -6.26 -9.11
C GLY A 183 5.77 -6.27 -7.60
N PHE A 184 4.62 -5.77 -7.13
CA PHE A 184 4.21 -5.86 -5.72
C PHE A 184 3.56 -7.22 -5.45
N ILE A 185 4.41 -8.23 -5.36
CA ILE A 185 4.01 -9.66 -5.32
C ILE A 185 3.79 -10.21 -3.90
N ASP A 186 4.12 -9.43 -2.86
CA ASP A 186 4.00 -9.80 -1.45
C ASP A 186 3.58 -8.59 -0.61
N SER A 187 2.78 -8.80 0.44
CA SER A 187 2.31 -7.75 1.36
C SER A 187 3.44 -6.92 1.98
N SER A 188 4.64 -7.49 2.16
CA SER A 188 5.80 -6.74 2.68
C SER A 188 6.26 -5.59 1.77
N LEU A 189 5.94 -5.66 0.46
CA LEU A 189 6.22 -4.59 -0.51
C LEU A 189 5.19 -3.47 -0.49
N ILE A 190 4.02 -3.71 0.12
CA ILE A 190 2.99 -2.69 0.29
C ILE A 190 3.36 -1.80 1.47
N GLY A 191 3.70 -0.53 1.17
CA GLY A 191 4.09 0.45 2.18
C GLY A 191 3.05 1.50 2.53
N SER A 192 1.93 1.55 1.80
CA SER A 192 0.88 2.54 2.01
C SER A 192 -0.49 1.97 1.65
N GLN A 193 -1.33 1.77 2.66
CA GLN A 193 -2.72 1.34 2.46
C GLN A 193 -3.52 2.39 1.69
N ASN A 194 -3.30 3.68 1.95
CA ASN A 194 -3.99 4.75 1.24
C ASN A 194 -3.62 4.80 -0.25
N ALA A 195 -2.39 4.47 -0.62
CA ALA A 195 -2.02 4.35 -2.03
C ALA A 195 -2.76 3.19 -2.72
N LEU A 196 -2.93 2.04 -2.04
CA LEU A 196 -3.76 0.94 -2.55
C LEU A 196 -5.23 1.34 -2.64
N ASN A 197 -5.77 1.98 -1.60
CA ASN A 197 -7.16 2.45 -1.60
C ASN A 197 -7.42 3.36 -2.79
N PHE A 198 -6.57 4.34 -3.04
CA PHE A 198 -6.76 5.23 -4.18
C PHE A 198 -6.55 4.53 -5.53
N ALA A 199 -5.59 3.61 -5.62
CA ALA A 199 -5.43 2.79 -6.82
C ALA A 199 -6.70 1.96 -7.12
N TYR A 200 -7.40 1.47 -6.09
CA TYR A 200 -8.66 0.76 -6.27
C TYR A 200 -9.83 1.69 -6.57
N ILE A 201 -9.88 2.88 -5.96
CA ILE A 201 -10.80 3.97 -6.35
C ILE A 201 -10.66 4.25 -7.84
N LEU A 202 -9.42 4.49 -8.29
CA LEU A 202 -9.13 4.77 -9.69
C LEU A 202 -9.60 3.61 -10.59
N TYR A 203 -9.28 2.37 -10.24
CA TYR A 203 -9.75 1.20 -11.00
C TYR A 203 -11.28 1.19 -11.15
N LEU A 204 -12.04 1.35 -10.06
CA LEU A 204 -13.50 1.33 -10.08
C LEU A 204 -14.07 2.52 -10.87
N THR A 205 -13.49 3.72 -10.71
CA THR A 205 -13.89 4.92 -11.45
C THR A 205 -13.65 4.79 -12.96
N LEU A 206 -12.49 4.28 -13.38
CA LEU A 206 -12.22 4.09 -14.81
C LEU A 206 -13.09 2.99 -15.43
N ARG A 207 -13.42 1.95 -14.65
CA ARG A 207 -14.38 0.92 -15.07
C ARG A 207 -15.78 1.51 -15.26
N SER A 208 -16.24 2.40 -14.38
CA SER A 208 -17.55 3.06 -14.54
C SER A 208 -17.59 4.01 -15.74
N HIS A 209 -16.44 4.62 -16.08
CA HIS A 209 -16.26 5.39 -17.32
C HIS A 209 -16.10 4.51 -18.58
N LYS A 210 -16.17 3.18 -18.46
CA LYS A 210 -16.05 2.22 -19.58
C LYS A 210 -14.74 2.33 -20.37
N MET A 211 -13.66 2.72 -19.70
CA MET A 211 -12.33 2.78 -20.30
C MET A 211 -11.85 1.36 -20.69
N PRO A 212 -11.05 1.19 -21.77
CA PRO A 212 -10.49 -0.11 -22.13
C PRO A 212 -9.66 -0.72 -21.01
N LEU A 213 -9.81 -2.03 -20.77
CA LEU A 213 -9.16 -2.71 -19.63
C LEU A 213 -7.64 -2.53 -19.63
N SER A 214 -6.99 -2.63 -20.80
CA SER A 214 -5.54 -2.43 -20.93
C SER A 214 -5.07 -1.06 -20.43
N ASP A 215 -5.87 -0.03 -20.67
CA ASP A 215 -5.53 1.34 -20.28
C ASP A 215 -5.75 1.54 -18.78
N ILE A 216 -6.80 0.91 -18.22
CA ILE A 216 -7.04 0.87 -16.77
C ILE A 216 -5.87 0.19 -16.05
N GLU A 217 -5.40 -0.96 -16.56
CA GLU A 217 -4.28 -1.68 -15.94
C GLU A 217 -3.02 -0.80 -15.89
N LYS A 218 -2.68 -0.14 -17.01
CA LYS A 218 -1.55 0.79 -17.09
C LYS A 218 -1.72 1.98 -16.16
N ALA A 219 -2.90 2.61 -16.17
CA ALA A 219 -3.26 3.73 -15.31
C ALA A 219 -3.06 3.41 -13.83
N VAL A 220 -3.62 2.28 -13.38
CA VAL A 220 -3.57 1.85 -11.97
C VAL A 220 -2.15 1.53 -11.54
N ARG A 221 -1.36 0.81 -12.36
CA ARG A 221 0.06 0.53 -12.05
C ARG A 221 0.86 1.81 -11.87
N LYS A 222 0.78 2.73 -12.84
CA LYS A 222 1.54 3.98 -12.79
C LYS A 222 1.10 4.87 -11.65
N TRP A 223 -0.20 5.02 -11.45
CA TRP A 223 -0.74 5.84 -10.38
C TRP A 223 -0.33 5.31 -9.00
N PHE A 224 -0.40 4.00 -8.78
CA PHE A 224 0.05 3.40 -7.53
C PHE A 224 1.54 3.67 -7.27
N VAL A 225 2.40 3.45 -8.27
CA VAL A 225 3.85 3.67 -8.13
C VAL A 225 4.18 5.13 -7.86
N VAL A 226 3.57 6.08 -8.59
CA VAL A 226 3.73 7.52 -8.31
C VAL A 226 3.28 7.83 -6.88
N SER A 227 2.12 7.33 -6.47
CA SER A 227 1.56 7.60 -5.14
C SER A 227 2.46 7.12 -4.01
N VAL A 228 3.11 5.97 -4.18
CA VAL A 228 4.08 5.42 -3.20
C VAL A 228 5.37 6.24 -3.21
N LEU A 229 5.91 6.55 -4.39
CA LEU A 229 7.19 7.26 -4.55
C LEU A 229 7.13 8.72 -4.10
N THR A 230 6.00 9.41 -4.23
CA THR A 230 5.85 10.81 -3.82
C THR A 230 5.19 10.98 -2.46
N GLY A 231 4.74 9.88 -1.84
CA GLY A 231 4.00 9.93 -0.58
C GLY A 231 2.67 10.70 -0.69
N ARG A 232 2.06 10.73 -1.88
CA ARG A 232 0.87 11.54 -2.23
C ARG A 232 -0.27 11.48 -1.21
N TYR A 233 -0.43 10.33 -0.56
CA TYR A 233 -1.50 10.05 0.41
C TYR A 233 -1.02 9.79 1.84
N SER A 234 0.21 10.21 2.19
CA SER A 234 0.78 10.01 3.52
C SER A 234 0.44 11.14 4.50
N GLY A 235 0.22 12.37 4.02
CA GLY A 235 -0.06 13.55 4.85
C GLY A 235 -1.54 13.76 5.14
N SER A 236 -2.30 14.21 4.13
CA SER A 236 -3.74 14.49 4.23
C SER A 236 -4.54 13.65 3.24
N PRO A 237 -4.62 12.32 3.45
CA PRO A 237 -5.17 11.38 2.47
C PRO A 237 -6.59 11.75 2.02
N GLU A 238 -7.49 12.12 2.93
CA GLU A 238 -8.88 12.46 2.55
C GLU A 238 -8.97 13.69 1.64
N SER A 239 -8.17 14.72 1.91
CA SER A 239 -8.12 15.93 1.07
C SER A 239 -7.50 15.62 -0.30
N SER A 240 -6.41 14.84 -0.32
CA SER A 240 -5.78 14.42 -1.59
C SER A 240 -6.72 13.51 -2.40
N PHE A 241 -7.43 12.58 -1.75
CA PHE A 241 -8.41 11.72 -2.40
C PHE A 241 -9.53 12.56 -3.03
N ASP A 242 -10.06 13.51 -2.28
CA ASP A 242 -11.12 14.42 -2.72
C ASP A 242 -10.69 15.29 -3.90
N TYR A 243 -9.47 15.81 -3.85
CA TYR A 243 -8.91 16.58 -4.96
C TYR A 243 -8.74 15.72 -6.22
N ASP A 244 -8.03 14.60 -6.10
CA ASP A 244 -7.69 13.75 -7.25
C ASP A 244 -8.93 13.19 -7.93
N ILE A 245 -9.91 12.70 -7.17
CA ILE A 245 -11.13 12.13 -7.76
C ILE A 245 -11.95 13.20 -8.48
N ARG A 246 -12.01 14.43 -7.97
CA ARG A 246 -12.69 15.54 -8.63
C ARG A 246 -11.99 15.89 -9.94
N GLN A 247 -10.66 16.00 -9.94
CA GLN A 247 -9.89 16.28 -11.15
C GLN A 247 -10.08 15.18 -12.22
N ILE A 248 -10.12 13.91 -11.81
CA ILE A 248 -10.40 12.78 -12.72
C ILE A 248 -11.78 12.92 -13.37
N HIS A 249 -12.80 13.34 -12.62
CA HIS A 249 -14.14 13.54 -13.17
C HIS A 249 -14.30 14.82 -13.99
N GLU A 250 -13.58 15.90 -13.65
CA GLU A 250 -13.65 17.19 -14.33
C GLU A 250 -12.91 17.17 -15.67
N GLN A 251 -11.72 16.56 -15.72
CA GLN A 251 -10.82 16.64 -16.87
C GLN A 251 -10.64 15.30 -17.61
N GLY A 252 -11.06 14.19 -17.01
CA GLY A 252 -10.73 12.85 -17.48
C GLY A 252 -9.34 12.40 -17.05
N PHE A 253 -9.17 11.08 -16.87
CA PHE A 253 -7.90 10.54 -16.36
C PHE A 253 -6.74 10.70 -17.34
N ASP A 254 -6.96 10.62 -18.65
CA ASP A 254 -5.84 10.72 -19.60
C ASP A 254 -5.15 12.09 -19.52
N ALA A 255 -5.93 13.17 -19.45
CA ALA A 255 -5.40 14.53 -19.30
C ALA A 255 -4.78 14.73 -17.91
N TYR A 256 -5.54 14.44 -16.85
CA TYR A 256 -5.09 14.68 -15.48
C TYR A 256 -3.92 13.79 -15.07
N GLY A 257 -4.01 12.48 -15.35
CA GLY A 257 -2.99 11.49 -15.07
C GLY A 257 -1.68 11.80 -15.79
N SER A 258 -1.74 12.15 -17.08
CA SER A 258 -0.54 12.54 -17.84
C SER A 258 0.11 13.80 -17.27
N ALA A 259 -0.69 14.81 -16.86
CA ALA A 259 -0.17 16.01 -16.23
C ALA A 259 0.51 15.72 -14.89
N VAL A 260 -0.09 14.87 -14.04
CA VAL A 260 0.51 14.44 -12.77
C VAL A 260 1.80 13.67 -13.02
N PHE A 261 1.82 12.73 -13.96
CA PHE A 261 3.04 11.97 -14.26
C PHE A 261 4.16 12.88 -14.79
N ALA A 262 3.85 13.82 -15.68
CA ALA A 262 4.84 14.76 -16.21
C ALA A 262 5.41 15.70 -15.13
N GLY A 263 4.57 16.15 -14.19
CA GLY A 263 4.99 17.02 -13.10
C GLY A 263 5.82 16.29 -12.04
N GLU A 264 5.33 15.14 -11.57
CA GLU A 264 5.93 14.40 -10.45
C GLU A 264 7.14 13.57 -10.87
N MET A 265 7.10 12.96 -12.07
CA MET A 265 8.15 12.04 -12.56
C MET A 265 9.06 12.70 -13.60
N SER A 266 9.44 13.96 -13.35
CA SER A 266 10.32 14.76 -14.22
C SER A 266 11.78 14.28 -14.21
N ASP A 267 12.60 14.76 -15.15
CA ASP A 267 14.04 14.45 -15.13
C ASP A 267 14.74 14.96 -13.86
N ALA A 268 14.30 16.08 -13.29
CA ALA A 268 14.80 16.58 -12.02
C ALA A 268 14.46 15.63 -10.86
N TYR A 269 13.27 15.02 -10.89
CA TYR A 269 12.89 14.01 -9.90
C TYR A 269 13.85 12.81 -9.95
N TRP A 270 14.03 12.22 -11.14
CA TRP A 270 14.86 11.02 -11.30
C TRP A 270 16.35 11.26 -11.07
N ASN A 271 16.88 12.38 -11.56
CA ASN A 271 18.33 12.64 -11.56
C ASN A 271 18.83 13.28 -10.27
N SER A 272 17.94 13.89 -9.46
CA SER A 272 18.36 14.67 -8.29
C SER A 272 17.55 14.34 -7.04
N LEU A 273 16.22 14.48 -7.08
CA LEU A 273 15.41 14.34 -5.87
C LEU A 273 15.37 12.90 -5.35
N LEU A 274 15.08 11.92 -6.22
CA LEU A 274 14.99 10.52 -5.81
C LEU A 274 16.32 9.95 -5.27
N PRO A 275 17.49 10.20 -5.90
CA PRO A 275 18.78 9.84 -5.29
C PRO A 275 19.01 10.44 -3.90
N GLN A 276 18.56 11.68 -3.65
CA GLN A 276 18.65 12.31 -2.33
C GLN A 276 17.72 11.65 -1.32
N GLU A 277 16.46 11.41 -1.69
CA GLU A 277 15.45 10.71 -0.88
C GLU A 277 15.86 9.27 -0.53
N MET A 278 16.62 8.62 -1.41
CA MET A 278 17.18 7.28 -1.17
C MET A 278 18.37 7.27 -0.19
N ASN A 279 18.83 8.42 0.31
CA ASN A 279 19.78 8.51 1.41
C ASN A 279 19.08 8.23 2.77
N THR A 280 18.67 6.98 2.96
CA THR A 280 17.95 6.53 4.16
C THR A 280 18.44 5.17 4.60
N SER A 281 18.29 4.89 5.90
CA SER A 281 18.60 3.58 6.51
C SER A 281 17.37 2.71 6.76
N SER A 282 16.18 3.19 6.37
CA SER A 282 14.92 2.47 6.55
C SER A 282 14.70 1.44 5.44
N SER A 283 14.83 0.16 5.77
CA SER A 283 14.55 -0.95 4.86
C SER A 283 13.07 -1.06 4.45
N ILE A 284 12.17 -0.39 5.17
CA ILE A 284 10.74 -0.31 4.85
C ILE A 284 10.38 0.98 4.08
N SER A 285 11.38 1.78 3.69
CA SER A 285 11.16 2.99 2.91
C SER A 285 10.40 2.71 1.61
N PRO A 286 9.55 3.65 1.15
CA PRO A 286 8.82 3.48 -0.11
C PRO A 286 9.78 3.24 -1.28
N TYR A 287 10.91 3.94 -1.33
CA TYR A 287 11.90 3.83 -2.39
C TYR A 287 12.48 2.41 -2.51
N PHE A 288 12.87 1.81 -1.39
CA PHE A 288 13.45 0.47 -1.41
C PHE A 288 12.40 -0.62 -1.73
N ARG A 289 11.15 -0.44 -1.28
CA ARG A 289 10.03 -1.31 -1.66
C ARG A 289 9.75 -1.26 -3.16
N VAL A 290 9.66 -0.05 -3.73
CA VAL A 290 9.46 0.13 -5.18
C VAL A 290 10.67 -0.39 -5.95
N PHE A 291 11.90 -0.24 -5.43
CA PHE A 291 13.09 -0.82 -6.04
C PHE A 291 13.00 -2.34 -6.13
N ARG A 292 12.63 -3.03 -5.05
CA ARG A 292 12.41 -4.49 -5.07
C ARG A 292 11.28 -4.89 -6.02
N ALA A 293 10.17 -4.14 -6.05
CA ALA A 293 9.09 -4.37 -7.01
C ALA A 293 9.56 -4.19 -8.46
N ALA A 294 10.43 -3.21 -8.73
CA ALA A 294 11.04 -3.02 -10.04
C ALA A 294 11.92 -4.21 -10.43
N GLN A 295 12.72 -4.73 -9.50
CA GLN A 295 13.53 -5.92 -9.74
C GLN A 295 12.69 -7.15 -10.08
N VAL A 296 11.55 -7.33 -9.39
CA VAL A 296 10.56 -8.37 -9.71
C VAL A 296 9.99 -8.18 -11.13
N LYS A 297 9.52 -6.97 -11.45
CA LYS A 297 8.88 -6.67 -12.74
C LYS A 297 9.83 -6.85 -13.92
N LEU A 298 11.11 -6.52 -13.72
CA LEU A 298 12.16 -6.63 -14.74
C LEU A 298 12.76 -8.04 -14.84
N GLY A 299 12.35 -8.98 -13.98
CA GLY A 299 12.85 -10.35 -13.99
C GLY A 299 14.31 -10.48 -13.55
N ASP A 300 14.75 -9.61 -12.64
CA ASP A 300 16.12 -9.65 -12.13
C ASP A 300 16.38 -10.92 -11.31
N HIS A 301 17.61 -11.42 -11.36
CA HIS A 301 18.09 -12.51 -10.52
C HIS A 301 18.58 -11.98 -9.18
N GLY A 302 18.58 -12.84 -8.15
CA GLY A 302 19.16 -12.54 -6.85
C GLY A 302 20.62 -12.09 -6.96
N PHE A 303 21.10 -11.31 -5.99
CA PHE A 303 22.48 -10.84 -6.02
C PHE A 303 23.44 -12.04 -5.97
N LEU A 304 24.30 -12.12 -6.98
CA LEU A 304 25.21 -13.25 -7.28
C LEU A 304 24.52 -14.59 -7.54
N SER A 305 23.20 -14.60 -7.70
CA SER A 305 22.46 -15.77 -8.17
C SER A 305 22.49 -15.83 -9.69
N ARG A 306 22.69 -17.05 -10.21
CA ARG A 306 22.56 -17.32 -11.65
C ARG A 306 21.13 -17.64 -12.04
N ASP A 307 20.42 -18.40 -11.20
CA ASP A 307 19.19 -19.09 -11.59
C ASP A 307 17.95 -18.65 -10.77
N ILE A 308 18.13 -18.11 -9.56
CA ILE A 308 17.01 -17.76 -8.67
C ILE A 308 16.65 -16.28 -8.84
N THR A 309 15.37 -16.00 -9.09
CA THR A 309 14.89 -14.64 -9.32
C THR A 309 14.70 -13.86 -8.01
N VAL A 310 14.68 -12.53 -8.10
CA VAL A 310 14.27 -11.68 -6.97
C VAL A 310 12.84 -12.01 -6.52
N LEU A 311 11.94 -12.37 -7.43
CA LEU A 311 10.58 -12.82 -7.10
C LEU A 311 10.63 -14.02 -6.14
N ASP A 312 11.38 -15.06 -6.51
CA ASP A 312 11.47 -16.28 -5.70
C ASP A 312 12.05 -16.00 -4.31
N LEU A 313 13.07 -15.13 -4.24
CA LEU A 313 13.70 -14.75 -2.97
C LEU A 313 12.75 -13.99 -2.04
N ILE A 314 11.89 -13.12 -2.59
CA ILE A 314 10.90 -12.37 -1.81
C ILE A 314 9.83 -13.32 -1.27
N LEU A 315 9.29 -14.21 -2.10
CA LEU A 315 8.28 -15.18 -1.68
C LEU A 315 8.82 -16.15 -0.62
N ASN A 316 10.10 -16.53 -0.71
CA ASN A 316 10.77 -17.38 0.29
C ASN A 316 11.34 -16.59 1.48
N LYS A 317 11.00 -15.29 1.62
CA LYS A 317 11.40 -14.43 2.75
C LYS A 317 12.91 -14.43 3.00
N SER A 318 13.70 -14.42 1.92
CA SER A 318 15.17 -14.37 2.01
C SER A 318 15.67 -13.06 2.63
N ASP A 319 16.78 -13.16 3.36
CA ASP A 319 17.37 -12.03 4.05
C ASP A 319 18.00 -10.99 3.10
N LEU A 320 18.08 -9.75 3.59
CA LEU A 320 18.90 -8.72 2.96
C LEU A 320 20.36 -8.93 3.34
N HIS A 321 21.25 -8.78 2.36
CA HIS A 321 22.68 -8.72 2.54
C HIS A 321 23.19 -7.29 2.35
N HIS A 322 24.20 -6.91 3.15
CA HIS A 322 24.93 -5.66 2.98
C HIS A 322 26.09 -5.89 2.01
N ILE A 323 26.08 -5.21 0.86
CA ILE A 323 27.18 -5.30 -0.13
C ILE A 323 28.52 -4.99 0.55
N TYR A 324 28.59 -3.91 1.33
CA TYR A 324 29.68 -3.67 2.28
C TYR A 324 29.25 -4.23 3.63
N PRO A 325 29.79 -5.39 4.08
CA PRO A 325 29.22 -6.08 5.22
C PRO A 325 29.24 -5.25 6.49
N ARG A 326 28.16 -5.35 7.27
CA ARG A 326 27.94 -4.55 8.47
C ARG A 326 29.12 -4.59 9.45
N ASN A 327 29.67 -5.78 9.73
CA ASN A 327 30.76 -5.91 10.71
C ASN A 327 32.08 -5.36 10.17
N HIS A 328 32.28 -5.36 8.84
CA HIS A 328 33.42 -4.69 8.21
C HIS A 328 33.35 -3.18 8.43
N LEU A 329 32.20 -2.55 8.12
CA LEU A 329 32.00 -1.11 8.31
C LEU A 329 32.01 -0.70 9.78
N LYS A 330 31.48 -1.53 10.69
CA LYS A 330 31.51 -1.28 12.13
C LYS A 330 32.94 -1.20 12.68
N LYS A 331 33.85 -2.05 12.18
CA LYS A 331 35.27 -2.01 12.57
C LYS A 331 35.99 -0.73 12.12
N GLN A 332 35.47 -0.07 11.09
CA GLN A 332 35.94 1.24 10.61
C GLN A 332 35.29 2.42 11.34
N GLY A 333 34.46 2.16 12.36
CA GLY A 333 33.84 3.21 13.18
C GLY A 333 32.53 3.78 12.63
N LEU A 334 31.96 3.21 11.54
CA LEU A 334 30.71 3.71 10.97
C LEU A 334 29.51 3.42 11.89
N SER A 335 28.63 4.42 12.01
CA SER A 335 27.40 4.31 12.80
C SER A 335 26.33 3.47 12.11
N ARG A 336 25.31 3.03 12.87
CA ARG A 336 24.22 2.20 12.35
C ARG A 336 23.49 2.82 11.17
N GLY A 337 23.21 4.12 11.22
CA GLY A 337 22.56 4.82 10.11
C GLY A 337 23.39 4.81 8.83
N ARG A 338 24.73 4.68 8.93
CA ARG A 338 25.64 4.69 7.78
C ARG A 338 25.81 3.31 7.16
N TYR A 339 25.97 2.24 7.95
CA TYR A 339 26.09 0.91 7.36
C TYR A 339 24.75 0.30 6.92
N ASN A 340 23.61 0.73 7.50
CA ASN A 340 22.27 0.25 7.14
C ASN A 340 21.59 1.03 5.99
N GLN A 341 22.37 1.74 5.18
CA GLN A 341 21.84 2.50 4.04
C GLN A 341 21.12 1.57 3.06
N ILE A 342 19.99 1.99 2.49
CA ILE A 342 19.26 1.15 1.53
C ILE A 342 20.08 0.85 0.27
N ALA A 343 20.94 1.78 -0.12
CA ALA A 343 21.89 1.62 -1.21
C ALA A 343 23.06 0.69 -0.84
N ASN A 344 23.11 0.14 0.38
CA ASN A 344 24.01 -0.96 0.75
C ASN A 344 23.29 -2.33 0.74
N TYR A 345 21.96 -2.39 0.58
CA TYR A 345 21.21 -3.64 0.62
C TYR A 345 21.03 -4.29 -0.75
N VAL A 346 21.08 -5.62 -0.75
CA VAL A 346 20.67 -6.50 -1.85
C VAL A 346 19.93 -7.70 -1.29
N ILE A 347 19.08 -8.33 -2.10
CA ILE A 347 18.46 -9.60 -1.77
C ILE A 347 19.24 -10.73 -2.46
N THR A 348 19.56 -11.77 -1.70
CA THR A 348 20.39 -12.88 -2.16
C THR A 348 19.97 -14.19 -1.50
N GLN A 349 20.46 -15.32 -2.01
CA GLN A 349 20.25 -16.63 -1.40
C GLN A 349 21.03 -16.74 -0.09
N SER A 350 20.49 -17.50 0.88
CA SER A 350 21.12 -17.68 2.20
C SER A 350 22.53 -18.26 2.10
N GLU A 351 22.77 -19.20 1.18
CA GLU A 351 24.08 -19.83 0.97
C GLU A 351 25.11 -18.81 0.48
N ILE A 352 24.71 -17.90 -0.42
CA ILE A 352 25.56 -16.81 -0.90
C ILE A 352 25.85 -15.83 0.23
N ASN A 353 24.81 -15.42 0.98
CA ASN A 353 24.94 -14.53 2.13
C ASN A 353 25.94 -15.07 3.17
N ILE A 354 25.79 -16.35 3.55
CA ILE A 354 26.69 -17.05 4.48
C ILE A 354 28.11 -17.16 3.91
N GLY A 355 28.24 -17.48 2.61
CA GLY A 355 29.55 -17.61 1.95
C GLY A 355 30.37 -16.31 1.98
N ILE A 356 29.71 -15.16 1.75
CA ILE A 356 30.33 -13.84 1.85
C ILE A 356 30.68 -13.52 3.30
N GLY A 357 29.70 -13.66 4.21
CA GLY A 357 29.85 -13.31 5.61
C GLY A 357 30.28 -11.85 5.81
N ASP A 358 31.34 -11.64 6.60
CA ASP A 358 31.85 -10.31 6.96
C ASP A 358 33.04 -9.84 6.09
N LYS A 359 33.30 -10.52 4.96
CA LYS A 359 34.46 -10.22 4.10
C LYS A 359 34.33 -8.80 3.50
N ALA A 360 35.44 -8.07 3.47
CA ALA A 360 35.46 -6.78 2.78
C ALA A 360 35.10 -6.94 1.30
N PRO A 361 34.38 -5.99 0.67
CA PRO A 361 34.00 -6.04 -0.74
C PRO A 361 35.12 -6.39 -1.69
N ILE A 362 36.26 -5.71 -1.55
CA ILE A 362 37.44 -5.97 -2.36
C ILE A 362 37.90 -7.44 -2.30
N LEU A 363 37.77 -8.10 -1.15
CA LEU A 363 38.20 -9.50 -1.00
C LEU A 363 37.24 -10.46 -1.67
N TYR A 364 35.94 -10.34 -1.43
CA TYR A 364 34.98 -11.29 -2.00
C TYR A 364 34.74 -11.02 -3.50
N PHE A 365 34.86 -9.78 -3.98
CA PHE A 365 34.80 -9.48 -5.41
C PHE A 365 36.04 -9.99 -6.14
N ASN A 366 37.24 -9.91 -5.55
CA ASN A 366 38.43 -10.58 -6.12
C ASN A 366 38.24 -12.09 -6.22
N ASP A 367 37.65 -12.71 -5.20
CA ASP A 367 37.30 -14.13 -5.23
C ASP A 367 36.26 -14.45 -6.35
N LEU A 368 35.28 -13.58 -6.58
CA LEU A 368 34.34 -13.68 -7.70
C LEU A 368 35.03 -13.55 -9.06
N LEU A 369 36.00 -12.64 -9.21
CA LEU A 369 36.79 -12.51 -10.44
C LEU A 369 37.63 -13.75 -10.70
N ILE A 370 38.23 -14.36 -9.68
CA ILE A 370 38.95 -15.63 -9.80
C ILE A 370 37.99 -16.75 -10.21
N GLN A 371 36.81 -16.84 -9.58
CA GLN A 371 35.76 -17.79 -9.95
C GLN A 371 35.34 -17.62 -11.42
N CYS A 372 35.17 -16.38 -11.90
CA CYS A 372 34.82 -16.08 -13.28
C CYS A 372 35.93 -16.40 -14.30
N ASN A 373 37.16 -16.65 -13.85
CA ASN A 373 38.31 -16.99 -14.67
C ASN A 373 38.72 -18.47 -14.52
N GLY A 374 37.75 -19.35 -14.21
CA GLY A 374 37.97 -20.80 -14.08
C GLY A 374 38.44 -21.26 -12.69
N GLY A 375 38.42 -20.37 -11.70
CA GLY A 375 38.69 -20.72 -10.30
C GLY A 375 37.55 -21.51 -9.64
N ILE A 376 37.77 -21.89 -8.38
CA ILE A 376 36.77 -22.64 -7.59
C ILE A 376 35.55 -21.76 -7.32
N LYS A 377 34.36 -22.36 -7.45
CA LYS A 377 33.08 -21.70 -7.12
C LYS A 377 32.97 -21.50 -5.61
N LYS A 378 33.13 -20.25 -5.17
CA LYS A 378 33.00 -19.80 -3.78
C LYS A 378 31.63 -19.19 -3.50
N TYR A 379 31.02 -18.52 -4.48
CA TYR A 379 29.77 -17.79 -4.30
C TYR A 379 28.82 -18.02 -5.47
N GLY A 380 27.66 -18.61 -5.20
CA GLY A 380 26.62 -18.81 -6.22
C GLY A 380 27.10 -19.59 -7.44
N GLY A 381 26.36 -19.44 -8.54
CA GLY A 381 26.59 -20.18 -9.80
C GLY A 381 27.15 -19.36 -10.95
N ILE A 382 27.53 -18.09 -10.74
CA ILE A 382 28.03 -17.20 -11.79
C ILE A 382 29.50 -17.52 -12.10
N GLU A 383 29.80 -17.91 -13.34
CA GLU A 383 31.12 -18.41 -13.75
C GLU A 383 31.75 -17.60 -14.89
N LYS A 384 31.04 -16.62 -15.46
CA LYS A 384 31.53 -15.77 -16.53
C LYS A 384 31.48 -14.32 -16.09
N ILE A 385 32.50 -13.56 -16.49
CA ILE A 385 32.60 -12.13 -16.16
C ILE A 385 31.41 -11.33 -16.68
N ASP A 386 30.89 -11.67 -17.87
CA ASP A 386 29.74 -10.98 -18.46
C ASP A 386 28.45 -11.24 -17.66
N ASP A 387 28.26 -12.47 -17.17
CA ASP A 387 27.13 -12.83 -16.31
C ASP A 387 27.22 -12.10 -14.95
N LEU A 388 28.44 -11.96 -14.40
CA LEU A 388 28.67 -11.18 -13.19
C LEU A 388 28.32 -9.71 -13.39
N LYS A 389 28.84 -9.08 -14.45
CA LYS A 389 28.54 -7.68 -14.79
C LYS A 389 27.05 -7.45 -15.02
N ALA A 390 26.38 -8.38 -15.72
CA ALA A 390 24.93 -8.34 -15.90
C ALA A 390 24.19 -8.39 -14.56
N ASN A 391 24.60 -9.28 -13.64
CA ASN A 391 24.01 -9.35 -12.30
C ASN A 391 24.26 -8.06 -11.49
N LEU A 392 25.48 -7.50 -11.52
CA LEU A 392 25.76 -6.22 -10.84
C LEU A 392 24.88 -5.09 -11.37
N LYS A 393 24.69 -5.01 -12.69
CA LYS A 393 23.78 -4.04 -13.32
C LYS A 393 22.33 -4.25 -12.88
N GLN A 394 21.85 -5.49 -12.74
CA GLN A 394 20.52 -5.79 -12.19
C GLN A 394 20.35 -5.28 -10.75
N HIS A 395 21.43 -5.23 -9.96
CA HIS A 395 21.43 -4.71 -8.59
C HIS A 395 21.87 -3.24 -8.46
N CYS A 396 22.05 -2.55 -9.60
CA CYS A 396 22.52 -1.16 -9.66
C CYS A 396 23.87 -0.96 -8.94
N ILE A 397 24.74 -1.97 -9.00
CA ILE A 397 26.08 -1.93 -8.43
C ILE A 397 27.04 -1.40 -9.51
N PRO A 398 27.81 -0.32 -9.25
CA PRO A 398 28.78 0.22 -10.20
C PRO A 398 29.86 -0.83 -10.55
N GLU A 399 30.23 -0.94 -11.82
CA GLU A 399 31.26 -1.90 -12.27
C GLU A 399 32.64 -1.58 -11.68
N GLU A 400 32.86 -0.32 -11.29
CA GLU A 400 34.06 0.19 -10.63
C GLU A 400 34.40 -0.59 -9.35
N ILE A 401 33.41 -1.24 -8.72
CA ILE A 401 33.62 -2.11 -7.55
C ILE A 401 34.52 -3.33 -7.87
N LEU A 402 34.62 -3.72 -9.14
CA LEU A 402 35.47 -4.82 -9.61
C LEU A 402 36.91 -4.39 -9.87
N THR A 403 37.24 -3.09 -9.74
CA THR A 403 38.61 -2.62 -9.93
C THR A 403 39.52 -3.10 -8.80
N SER A 404 40.83 -3.16 -9.05
CA SER A 404 41.81 -3.65 -8.07
C SER A 404 41.85 -2.85 -6.76
N ASN A 405 41.36 -1.61 -6.77
CA ASN A 405 41.31 -0.73 -5.60
C ASN A 405 39.94 -0.78 -4.88
N GLY A 406 38.96 -1.47 -5.46
CA GLY A 406 37.56 -1.39 -5.04
C GLY A 406 36.99 0.02 -5.19
N MET A 407 35.89 0.29 -4.49
CA MET A 407 35.25 1.60 -4.44
C MET A 407 35.16 2.06 -2.98
N ASP A 408 35.39 3.35 -2.72
CA ASP A 408 35.11 3.93 -1.41
C ASP A 408 33.63 3.76 -1.07
N TYR A 409 33.31 3.55 0.21
CA TYR A 409 31.95 3.26 0.62
C TYR A 409 30.98 4.42 0.33
N GLU A 410 31.41 5.67 0.50
CA GLU A 410 30.56 6.84 0.29
C GLU A 410 30.33 7.10 -1.20
N ASP A 411 31.39 7.00 -2.00
CA ASP A 411 31.32 7.09 -3.46
C ASP A 411 30.41 5.99 -4.03
N PHE A 412 30.54 4.76 -3.51
CA PHE A 412 29.69 3.63 -3.86
C PHE A 412 28.22 3.90 -3.56
N LEU A 413 27.90 4.40 -2.36
CA LEU A 413 26.54 4.71 -1.97
C LEU A 413 25.94 5.81 -2.87
N GLU A 414 26.72 6.84 -3.19
CA GLU A 414 26.28 7.93 -4.07
C GLU A 414 25.96 7.41 -5.47
N GLU A 415 26.90 6.68 -6.08
CA GLU A 415 26.74 6.18 -7.44
C GLU A 415 25.62 5.15 -7.54
N ARG A 416 25.53 4.22 -6.59
CA ARG A 416 24.45 3.23 -6.55
C ARG A 416 23.08 3.88 -6.46
N ARG A 417 22.91 4.97 -5.68
CA ARG A 417 21.62 5.69 -5.62
C ARG A 417 21.23 6.28 -6.97
N LYS A 418 22.18 6.83 -7.74
CA LYS A 418 21.92 7.32 -9.10
C LYS A 418 21.48 6.18 -10.02
N LEU A 419 22.20 5.05 -10.00
CA LEU A 419 21.85 3.86 -10.79
C LEU A 419 20.47 3.28 -10.41
N MET A 420 20.15 3.23 -9.11
CA MET A 420 18.84 2.80 -8.62
C MET A 420 17.72 3.71 -9.14
N ALA A 421 17.93 5.03 -9.17
CA ALA A 421 16.95 5.97 -9.70
C ALA A 421 16.74 5.79 -11.22
N VAL A 422 17.81 5.53 -11.98
CA VAL A 422 17.72 5.20 -13.41
C VAL A 422 16.95 3.89 -13.65
N LYS A 423 17.17 2.86 -12.83
CA LYS A 423 16.38 1.62 -12.90
C LYS A 423 14.90 1.90 -12.62
N LEU A 424 14.60 2.67 -11.58
CA LEU A 424 13.22 3.04 -11.24
C LEU A 424 12.53 3.85 -12.33
N LYS A 425 13.26 4.77 -12.99
CA LYS A 425 12.79 5.47 -14.18
C LYS A 425 12.45 4.49 -15.30
N THR A 426 13.36 3.55 -15.61
CA THR A 426 13.15 2.54 -16.66
C THR A 426 11.94 1.66 -16.35
N TYR A 427 11.84 1.20 -15.11
CA TYR A 427 10.70 0.43 -14.60
C TYR A 427 9.38 1.19 -14.77
N PHE A 428 9.32 2.46 -14.36
CA PHE A 428 8.10 3.28 -14.44
C PHE A 428 7.61 3.45 -15.90
N HIS A 429 8.52 3.56 -16.86
CA HIS A 429 8.16 3.65 -18.28
C HIS A 429 7.67 2.31 -18.86
N ALA A 430 8.08 1.17 -18.28
CA ALA A 430 7.66 -0.17 -18.67
C ALA A 430 6.32 -0.62 -18.04
N LEU A 431 5.76 0.13 -17.09
CA LEU A 431 4.42 -0.08 -16.53
C LEU A 431 3.31 0.30 -17.51
#